data_AF-A0A260QD57-F1
#
_entry.id   AF-A0A260QD57-F1
#
_cell.length_a   1.000
_cell.length_b   1.000
_cell.length_c   1.000
_cell.angle_alpha   90.00
_cell.angle_beta   90.00
_cell.angle_gamma   90.00
#
_symmetry.space_group_name_H-M   'P 1'
#
loop_
_entity.id
_entity.type
_entity.pdbx_description
1 polymer ?
#
loop_
_entity_poly.entity_id
_entity_poly.type
_entity_poly.pdbx_seq_one_letter_code
_entity_poly.pdbx_strand_id
1 'polypeptide(L)'
;MSDALLRQLRDSKAFDPSPDPDRMWQVHVPFDVLTGPVSGDYEQRFMDAVRRRERVALIGASGSGKSSITEYVMDALHSENVAALRIRMGFQTDSLVSDPAEFPRLLVNTIAKQLDENRAVQKIAREMRGGSPHRPVKFSVGLPWLAGNLAIELGSVVNEPSQGEDVVDQAIRVLELISRSGLIPTLVLDDTDQWIRRPGIGVDPEPRIAMFFGLTLRMIAERLPAACVVAVHNDYIDSPHYKQAREYLNTRITLPALANSAALGSIIGRRARQAAGNPNLGAVDVIDADALQHLFDHYGAGRSVRRELVVLQDALVRACSAVSETIAAAHVVAAIAAG
;
A
#
# COMPACT_ATOMS: atom_id res chain seq x y z
N MET A 1 8.76 24.21 23.95
CA MET A 1 7.69 23.73 23.03
C MET A 1 7.85 22.24 22.68
N SER A 2 8.87 21.57 23.22
CA SER A 2 9.50 20.39 22.62
C SER A 2 9.10 19.06 23.29
N ASP A 3 9.07 18.96 24.64
CA ASP A 3 8.52 17.76 25.33
C ASP A 3 7.02 17.53 25.04
N ALA A 4 6.22 18.60 25.04
CA ALA A 4 4.79 18.52 24.73
C ALA A 4 4.54 18.02 23.30
N LEU A 5 5.40 18.40 22.35
CA LEU A 5 5.36 17.91 20.98
C LEU A 5 5.64 16.40 20.94
N LEU A 6 6.71 15.93 21.60
CA LEU A 6 7.03 14.49 21.62
C LEU A 6 5.88 13.66 22.22
N ARG A 7 5.26 14.14 23.30
CA ARG A 7 4.08 13.47 23.89
C ARG A 7 2.91 13.43 22.91
N GLN A 8 2.62 14.53 22.23
CA GLN A 8 1.58 14.56 21.20
C GLN A 8 1.87 13.57 20.07
N LEU A 9 3.11 13.51 19.58
CA LEU A 9 3.53 12.56 18.54
C LEU A 9 3.42 11.11 19.02
N ARG A 10 3.71 10.83 20.29
CA ARG A 10 3.57 9.50 20.89
C ARG A 10 2.10 9.09 20.98
N ASP A 11 1.26 9.96 21.54
CA ASP A 11 -0.15 9.68 21.79
C ASP A 11 -0.94 9.52 20.47
N SER A 12 -0.52 10.23 19.42
CA SER A 12 -1.07 10.10 18.05
C SER A 12 -0.47 8.94 17.24
N LYS A 13 0.51 8.20 17.77
CA LYS A 13 1.25 7.14 17.07
C LYS A 13 1.85 7.63 15.74
N ALA A 14 2.47 8.81 15.75
CA ALA A 14 2.99 9.47 14.55
C ALA A 14 3.95 8.59 13.71
N PHE A 15 4.72 7.72 14.38
CA PHE A 15 5.71 6.83 13.74
C PHE A 15 5.25 5.38 13.64
N ASP A 16 3.94 5.14 13.60
CA ASP A 16 3.40 3.81 13.29
C ASP A 16 4.00 3.29 11.97
N PRO A 17 4.73 2.15 12.00
CA PRO A 17 5.37 1.56 10.82
C PRO A 17 4.36 1.04 9.78
N SER A 18 3.12 0.79 10.19
CA SER A 18 2.05 0.22 9.36
C SER A 18 0.74 0.98 9.63
N PRO A 19 0.66 2.27 9.25
CA PRO A 19 -0.55 3.05 9.45
C PRO A 19 -1.70 2.43 8.65
N ASP A 20 -2.92 2.79 9.04
CA ASP A 20 -4.14 2.43 8.32
C ASP A 20 -3.96 2.71 6.80
N PRO A 21 -4.16 1.70 5.92
CA PRO A 21 -4.03 1.86 4.47
C PRO A 21 -4.78 3.09 3.93
N ASP A 22 -5.97 3.38 4.46
CA ASP A 22 -6.80 4.51 4.00
C ASP A 22 -6.20 5.89 4.35
N ARG A 23 -5.16 5.92 5.18
CA ARG A 23 -4.42 7.12 5.59
C ARG A 23 -2.96 7.10 5.15
N MET A 24 -2.49 6.01 4.55
CA MET A 24 -1.09 5.82 4.20
C MET A 24 -0.61 6.83 3.14
N TRP A 25 -1.49 7.24 2.21
CA TRP A 25 -1.20 8.27 1.22
C TRP A 25 -0.84 9.63 1.85
N GLN A 26 -1.41 9.97 3.02
CA GLN A 26 -1.18 11.26 3.69
C GLN A 26 0.26 11.40 4.18
N VAL A 27 0.90 10.28 4.52
CA VAL A 27 2.24 10.21 5.08
C VAL A 27 3.30 9.78 4.05
N HIS A 28 2.89 9.58 2.78
CA HIS A 28 3.83 9.34 1.69
C HIS A 28 4.67 10.59 1.42
N VAL A 29 5.96 10.38 1.14
CA VAL A 29 6.86 11.39 0.61
C VAL A 29 7.27 10.92 -0.78
N PRO A 30 7.03 11.72 -1.85
CA PRO A 30 7.37 11.31 -3.21
C PRO A 30 8.84 10.89 -3.31
N PHE A 31 9.11 9.78 -4.02
CA PHE A 31 10.47 9.25 -4.13
C PHE A 31 11.41 10.24 -4.81
N ASP A 32 10.94 11.05 -5.76
CA ASP A 32 11.74 12.09 -6.40
C ASP A 32 12.28 13.13 -5.39
N VAL A 33 11.54 13.36 -4.29
CA VAL A 33 12.00 14.20 -3.17
C VAL A 33 13.06 13.45 -2.33
N LEU A 34 12.93 12.14 -2.18
CA LEU A 34 13.82 11.30 -1.36
C LEU A 34 15.16 10.99 -2.03
N THR A 35 15.20 10.99 -3.36
CA THR A 35 16.40 10.69 -4.14
C THR A 35 17.01 11.90 -4.85
N GLY A 36 16.27 13.01 -4.92
CA GLY A 36 16.71 14.28 -5.52
C GLY A 36 16.26 14.45 -6.98
N PRO A 37 16.41 15.66 -7.56
CA PRO A 37 15.82 16.07 -8.84
C PRO A 37 16.35 15.36 -10.10
N VAL A 38 17.34 14.49 -9.96
CA VAL A 38 17.94 13.70 -11.07
C VAL A 38 17.28 12.32 -11.19
N SER A 39 16.33 12.01 -10.31
CA SER A 39 15.76 10.67 -10.14
C SER A 39 14.47 10.53 -10.93
N GLY A 40 14.26 9.35 -11.50
CA GLY A 40 13.23 9.15 -12.52
C GLY A 40 11.80 9.10 -11.97
N ASP A 41 11.13 10.26 -11.97
CA ASP A 41 9.68 10.49 -12.01
C ASP A 41 8.82 9.31 -11.50
N TYR A 42 9.05 8.80 -10.28
CA TYR A 42 8.57 7.47 -9.88
C TYR A 42 7.05 7.41 -9.81
N GLU A 43 6.45 8.35 -9.08
CA GLU A 43 5.00 8.48 -8.94
C GLU A 43 4.34 8.77 -10.29
N GLN A 44 4.93 9.67 -11.09
CA GLN A 44 4.37 10.05 -12.39
C GLN A 44 4.42 8.91 -13.40
N ARG A 45 5.54 8.19 -13.47
CA ARG A 45 5.69 7.01 -14.32
C ARG A 45 4.70 5.91 -13.93
N PHE A 46 4.42 5.75 -12.64
CA PHE A 46 3.39 4.84 -12.17
C PHE A 46 2.00 5.32 -12.58
N MET A 47 1.67 6.60 -12.35
CA MET A 47 0.40 7.18 -12.78
C MET A 47 0.14 6.98 -14.28
N ASP A 48 1.14 7.28 -15.12
CA ASP A 48 1.02 7.15 -16.57
C ASP A 48 0.86 5.70 -17.03
N ALA A 49 1.51 4.75 -16.35
CA ALA A 49 1.34 3.34 -16.64
C ALA A 49 -0.10 2.88 -16.34
N VAL A 50 -0.69 3.30 -15.22
CA VAL A 50 -2.09 2.99 -14.90
C VAL A 50 -3.04 3.61 -15.92
N ARG A 51 -2.81 4.87 -16.32
CA ARG A 51 -3.60 5.53 -17.38
C ARG A 51 -3.54 4.76 -18.71
N ARG A 52 -2.38 4.21 -19.07
CA ARG A 52 -2.19 3.35 -20.25
C ARG A 52 -2.71 1.92 -20.08
N ARG A 53 -3.35 1.61 -18.93
CA ARG A 53 -3.88 0.29 -18.58
C ARG A 53 -2.80 -0.80 -18.54
N GLU A 54 -1.60 -0.42 -18.13
CA GLU A 54 -0.45 -1.32 -18.08
C GLU A 54 -0.46 -2.22 -16.84
N ARG A 55 0.30 -3.32 -16.94
CA ARG A 55 0.67 -4.15 -15.80
C ARG A 55 1.99 -3.64 -15.24
N VAL A 56 1.94 -3.16 -14.00
CA VAL A 56 3.02 -2.50 -13.27
C VAL A 56 3.58 -3.44 -12.22
N ALA A 57 4.88 -3.69 -12.25
CA ALA A 57 5.60 -4.30 -11.14
C ALA A 57 6.33 -3.24 -10.31
N LEU A 58 5.98 -3.14 -9.03
CA LEU A 58 6.69 -2.34 -8.04
C LEU A 58 7.71 -3.21 -7.33
N ILE A 59 8.98 -3.02 -7.67
CA ILE A 59 10.08 -3.88 -7.23
C ILE A 59 10.81 -3.21 -6.06
N GLY A 60 10.93 -3.91 -4.94
CA GLY A 60 11.70 -3.42 -3.79
C GLY A 60 11.63 -4.34 -2.58
N ALA A 61 12.53 -4.12 -1.63
CA ALA A 61 12.58 -4.87 -0.37
C ALA A 61 11.29 -4.70 0.47
N SER A 62 11.11 -5.55 1.47
CA SER A 62 10.03 -5.37 2.46
C SER A 62 10.22 -4.06 3.22
N GLY A 63 9.16 -3.23 3.27
CA GLY A 63 9.22 -1.91 3.89
C GLY A 63 9.94 -0.84 3.07
N SER A 64 10.16 -1.04 1.76
CA SER A 64 10.73 -0.03 0.85
C SER A 64 9.74 1.05 0.38
N GLY A 65 8.46 0.96 0.78
CA GLY A 65 7.43 1.94 0.40
C GLY A 65 6.49 1.53 -0.74
N LYS A 66 6.49 0.26 -1.19
CA LYS A 66 5.57 -0.27 -2.23
C LYS A 66 4.10 0.08 -1.94
N SER A 67 3.60 -0.25 -0.76
CA SER A 67 2.22 0.10 -0.38
C SER A 67 2.03 1.62 -0.33
N SER A 68 3.01 2.37 0.19
CA SER A 68 2.88 3.82 0.34
C SER A 68 2.75 4.56 -1.00
N ILE A 69 3.53 4.19 -2.02
CA ILE A 69 3.41 4.79 -3.36
C ILE A 69 2.12 4.33 -4.06
N THR A 70 1.71 3.07 -3.89
CA THR A 70 0.42 2.58 -4.41
C THR A 70 -0.73 3.40 -3.85
N GLU A 71 -0.78 3.59 -2.54
CA GLU A 71 -1.84 4.38 -1.88
C GLU A 71 -1.85 5.82 -2.37
N TYR A 72 -0.67 6.45 -2.47
CA TYR A 72 -0.55 7.81 -2.98
C TYR A 72 -1.01 7.96 -4.44
N VAL A 73 -0.57 7.06 -5.32
CA VAL A 73 -0.90 7.09 -6.74
C VAL A 73 -2.38 6.75 -6.97
N MET A 74 -2.94 5.78 -6.25
CA MET A 74 -4.36 5.44 -6.37
C MET A 74 -5.27 6.56 -5.84
N ASP A 75 -4.87 7.26 -4.76
CA ASP A 75 -5.60 8.44 -4.27
C ASP A 75 -5.57 9.60 -5.28
N ALA A 76 -4.40 9.91 -5.84
CA ALA A 76 -4.28 10.94 -6.87
C ALA A 76 -5.15 10.64 -8.11
N LEU A 77 -5.10 9.39 -8.59
CA LEU A 77 -5.85 8.94 -9.76
C LEU A 77 -7.35 8.71 -9.49
N HIS A 78 -7.79 8.73 -8.23
CA HIS A 78 -9.20 8.56 -7.90
C HIS A 78 -10.09 9.62 -8.59
N SER A 79 -9.57 10.86 -8.72
CA SER A 79 -10.23 11.95 -9.44
C SER A 79 -10.20 11.82 -10.97
N GLU A 80 -9.40 10.89 -11.49
CA GLU A 80 -9.16 10.67 -12.92
C GLU A 80 -9.83 9.39 -13.44
N ASN A 81 -10.98 9.01 -12.86
CA ASN A 81 -11.77 7.84 -13.24
C ASN A 81 -11.06 6.50 -13.04
N VAL A 82 -10.08 6.38 -12.14
CA VAL A 82 -9.48 5.07 -11.80
C VAL A 82 -10.32 4.35 -10.73
N ALA A 83 -10.69 3.12 -11.05
CA ALA A 83 -11.39 2.20 -10.16
C ALA A 83 -10.40 1.18 -9.57
N ALA A 84 -9.74 1.56 -8.49
CA ALA A 84 -8.82 0.69 -7.78
C ALA A 84 -9.57 -0.42 -7.04
N LEU A 85 -9.17 -1.67 -7.28
CA LEU A 85 -9.69 -2.90 -6.69
C LEU A 85 -8.56 -3.57 -5.91
N ARG A 86 -8.56 -3.39 -4.58
CA ARG A 86 -7.49 -3.92 -3.72
C ARG A 86 -7.74 -5.37 -3.37
N ILE A 87 -6.82 -6.23 -3.79
CA ILE A 87 -6.81 -7.65 -3.48
C ILE A 87 -5.65 -7.91 -2.51
N ARG A 88 -5.97 -8.20 -1.25
CA ARG A 88 -4.97 -8.51 -0.23
C ARG A 88 -4.54 -9.97 -0.36
N MET A 89 -3.36 -10.19 -0.94
CA MET A 89 -2.79 -11.53 -1.12
C MET A 89 -2.28 -12.11 0.20
N GLY A 90 -1.80 -11.24 1.11
CA GLY A 90 -1.18 -11.63 2.39
C GLY A 90 -2.04 -12.47 3.33
N PHE A 91 -3.36 -12.53 3.14
CA PHE A 91 -4.30 -13.32 3.97
C PHE A 91 -4.76 -14.64 3.33
N GLN A 92 -4.34 -14.93 2.10
CA GLN A 92 -4.85 -16.07 1.35
C GLN A 92 -4.24 -17.39 1.81
N THR A 93 -4.96 -18.49 1.59
CA THR A 93 -4.50 -19.86 1.88
C THR A 93 -3.70 -20.43 0.71
N ASP A 94 -3.05 -21.57 0.89
CA ASP A 94 -2.30 -22.23 -0.20
C ASP A 94 -3.22 -22.79 -1.31
N SER A 95 -4.55 -22.67 -1.18
CA SER A 95 -5.53 -23.02 -2.23
C SER A 95 -5.26 -22.29 -3.55
N LEU A 96 -4.78 -21.04 -3.50
CA LEU A 96 -4.34 -20.28 -4.68
C LEU A 96 -3.19 -20.96 -5.45
N VAL A 97 -2.41 -21.81 -4.79
CA VAL A 97 -1.33 -22.60 -5.42
C VAL A 97 -1.90 -23.81 -6.17
N SER A 98 -2.99 -24.38 -5.67
CA SER A 98 -3.55 -25.63 -6.17
C SER A 98 -4.59 -25.45 -7.27
N ASP A 99 -5.28 -24.31 -7.34
CA ASP A 99 -6.35 -24.05 -8.30
C ASP A 99 -6.27 -22.62 -8.91
N PRO A 100 -6.03 -22.49 -10.23
CA PRO A 100 -6.04 -21.20 -10.92
C PRO A 100 -7.36 -20.43 -10.85
N ALA A 101 -8.51 -21.11 -10.68
CA ALA A 101 -9.82 -20.47 -10.59
C ALA A 101 -10.03 -19.69 -9.29
N GLU A 102 -9.19 -19.92 -8.27
CA GLU A 102 -9.29 -19.26 -6.97
C GLU A 102 -8.97 -17.76 -7.04
N PHE A 103 -8.12 -17.31 -7.96
CA PHE A 103 -7.87 -15.87 -8.11
C PHE A 103 -9.08 -15.10 -8.66
N PRO A 104 -9.71 -15.50 -9.78
CA PRO A 104 -10.99 -14.92 -10.22
C PRO A 104 -12.06 -14.95 -9.12
N ARG A 105 -12.17 -16.06 -8.38
CA ARG A 105 -13.10 -16.20 -7.25
C ARG A 105 -12.80 -15.17 -6.16
N LEU A 106 -11.52 -14.99 -5.81
CA LEU A 106 -11.07 -13.98 -4.85
C LEU A 106 -11.43 -12.56 -5.30
N LEU A 107 -11.24 -12.23 -6.58
CA LEU A 107 -11.62 -10.93 -7.14
C LEU A 107 -13.13 -10.68 -7.01
N VAL A 108 -13.96 -11.62 -7.47
CA VAL A 108 -15.43 -11.51 -7.38
C VAL A 108 -15.89 -11.36 -5.93
N ASN A 109 -15.37 -12.20 -5.02
CA ASN A 109 -15.69 -12.15 -3.59
C ASN A 109 -15.25 -10.84 -2.93
N THR A 110 -14.09 -10.31 -3.32
CA THR A 110 -13.59 -9.02 -2.82
C THR A 110 -14.54 -7.89 -3.19
N ILE A 111 -15.02 -7.88 -4.44
CA ILE A 111 -15.98 -6.88 -4.91
C ILE A 111 -17.32 -7.05 -4.21
N ALA A 112 -17.84 -8.27 -4.09
CA ALA A 112 -19.08 -8.55 -3.37
C ALA A 112 -19.03 -8.02 -1.92
N LYS A 113 -17.94 -8.35 -1.20
CA LYS A 113 -17.72 -7.85 0.16
C LYS A 113 -17.67 -6.32 0.22
N GLN A 114 -16.94 -5.69 -0.70
CA GLN A 114 -16.85 -4.23 -0.75
C GLN A 114 -18.20 -3.58 -1.08
N LEU A 115 -19.03 -4.17 -1.95
CA LEU A 115 -20.37 -3.69 -2.23
C LEU A 115 -21.26 -3.70 -0.97
N ASP A 116 -21.17 -4.76 -0.16
CA ASP A 116 -21.92 -4.87 1.08
C ASP A 116 -21.45 -3.85 2.14
N GLU A 117 -20.13 -3.65 2.26
CA GLU A 117 -19.56 -2.61 3.13
C GLU A 117 -20.02 -1.21 2.69
N ASN A 118 -20.01 -0.90 1.38
CA ASN A 118 -20.52 0.37 0.86
C ASN A 118 -22.01 0.57 1.18
N ARG A 119 -22.83 -0.48 1.05
CA ARG A 119 -24.27 -0.41 1.39
C ARG A 119 -24.47 -0.11 2.87
N ALA A 120 -23.70 -0.74 3.75
CA ALA A 120 -23.76 -0.48 5.19
C ALA A 120 -23.37 0.98 5.51
N VAL A 121 -22.29 1.50 4.92
CA VAL A 121 -21.84 2.88 5.10
C VAL A 121 -22.87 3.88 4.58
N GLN A 122 -23.45 3.64 3.40
CA GLN A 122 -24.50 4.50 2.86
C GLN A 122 -25.76 4.51 3.73
N LYS A 123 -26.13 3.38 4.34
CA LYS A 123 -27.26 3.29 5.27
C LYS A 123 -27.00 4.13 6.53
N ILE A 124 -25.84 3.98 7.16
CA ILE A 124 -25.44 4.77 8.34
C ILE A 124 -25.41 6.27 8.00
N ALA A 125 -24.85 6.64 6.84
CA ALA A 125 -24.79 8.04 6.42
C ALA A 125 -26.20 8.65 6.19
N ARG A 126 -27.17 7.87 5.70
CA ARG A 126 -28.56 8.30 5.56
C ARG A 126 -29.24 8.47 6.93
N GLU A 127 -29.00 7.56 7.86
CA GLU A 127 -29.55 7.63 9.23
C GLU A 127 -28.98 8.83 9.99
N MET A 128 -27.68 9.11 9.85
CA MET A 128 -27.00 10.26 10.48
C MET A 128 -27.44 11.61 9.90
N ARG A 129 -27.79 11.70 8.61
CA ARG A 129 -28.35 12.93 8.01
C ARG A 129 -29.72 13.31 8.56
N GLY A 130 -30.41 12.39 9.25
CA GLY A 130 -31.68 12.64 9.93
C GLY A 130 -31.56 13.30 11.31
N GLY A 131 -30.36 13.50 11.85
CA GLY A 131 -30.15 14.04 13.21
C GLY A 131 -29.00 15.02 13.32
N SER A 132 -29.32 16.32 13.36
CA SER A 132 -28.48 17.47 13.75
C SER A 132 -27.16 17.76 12.99
N PRO A 133 -26.75 19.04 12.90
CA PRO A 133 -25.66 19.49 12.04
C PRO A 133 -24.31 19.43 12.77
N HIS A 134 -23.69 18.27 12.89
CA HIS A 134 -22.30 18.19 13.36
C HIS A 134 -21.38 17.49 12.35
N ARG A 135 -20.29 18.21 12.05
CA ARG A 135 -19.01 17.89 11.38
C ARG A 135 -19.01 16.66 10.44
N PRO A 136 -18.71 16.82 9.14
CA PRO A 136 -18.61 15.69 8.22
C PRO A 136 -17.44 14.79 8.62
N VAL A 137 -17.73 13.65 9.24
CA VAL A 137 -16.78 12.56 9.41
C VAL A 137 -16.66 11.88 8.04
N LYS A 138 -15.53 12.09 7.35
CA LYS A 138 -15.22 11.35 6.12
C LYS A 138 -14.94 9.88 6.50
N PHE A 139 -15.98 9.05 6.47
CA PHE A 139 -15.83 7.60 6.43
C PHE A 139 -15.47 7.22 4.99
N SER A 140 -14.20 6.92 4.72
CA SER A 140 -13.77 6.33 3.45
C SER A 140 -13.61 4.81 3.61
N VAL A 141 -14.65 4.14 4.09
CA VAL A 141 -14.69 2.66 4.07
C VAL A 141 -15.53 2.28 2.85
N GLY A 142 -14.89 1.77 1.80
CA GLY A 142 -15.61 1.31 0.59
C GLY A 142 -14.93 1.61 -0.74
N LEU A 143 -15.72 1.65 -1.80
CA LEU A 143 -15.30 1.90 -3.19
C LEU A 143 -15.65 3.35 -3.50
N PRO A 144 -14.72 4.32 -3.35
CA PRO A 144 -15.06 5.73 -3.44
C PRO A 144 -15.51 6.15 -4.86
N TRP A 145 -15.14 5.36 -5.88
CA TRP A 145 -15.52 5.54 -7.28
C TRP A 145 -16.90 4.95 -7.63
N LEU A 146 -17.54 4.22 -6.70
CA LEU A 146 -18.74 3.46 -6.99
C LEU A 146 -20.01 4.33 -6.98
N ALA A 147 -20.59 4.54 -8.16
CA ALA A 147 -21.89 5.18 -8.32
C ALA A 147 -23.05 4.18 -8.12
N GLY A 148 -24.25 4.70 -7.77
CA GLY A 148 -25.41 3.88 -7.40
C GLY A 148 -25.87 2.89 -8.47
N ASN A 149 -25.88 3.28 -9.75
CA ASN A 149 -26.31 2.38 -10.85
C ASN A 149 -25.29 1.26 -11.07
N LEU A 150 -24.01 1.60 -11.08
CA LEU A 150 -22.92 0.62 -11.19
C LEU A 150 -22.92 -0.36 -10.01
N ALA A 151 -23.23 0.11 -8.79
CA ALA A 151 -23.35 -0.76 -7.61
C ALA A 151 -24.44 -1.83 -7.76
N ILE A 152 -25.55 -1.50 -8.43
CA ILE A 152 -26.65 -2.44 -8.68
C ILE A 152 -26.23 -3.47 -9.73
N GLU A 153 -25.65 -3.03 -10.85
CA GLU A 153 -25.20 -3.91 -11.93
C GLU A 153 -24.06 -4.84 -11.50
N LEU A 154 -23.08 -4.32 -10.77
CA LEU A 154 -22.04 -5.15 -10.16
C LEU A 154 -22.66 -6.15 -9.18
N GLY A 155 -23.61 -5.69 -8.36
CA GLY A 155 -24.34 -6.53 -7.42
C GLY A 155 -25.11 -7.67 -8.09
N SER A 156 -25.69 -7.48 -9.28
CA SER A 156 -26.34 -8.57 -10.00
C SER A 156 -25.32 -9.58 -10.51
N VAL A 157 -24.18 -9.13 -11.04
CA VAL A 157 -23.17 -10.05 -11.60
C VAL A 157 -22.45 -10.84 -10.52
N VAL A 158 -22.00 -10.21 -9.43
CA VAL A 158 -21.18 -10.93 -8.41
C VAL A 158 -21.99 -11.92 -7.57
N ASN A 159 -23.31 -11.80 -7.54
CA ASN A 159 -24.19 -12.73 -6.82
C ASN A 159 -24.73 -13.87 -7.70
N GLU A 160 -24.41 -13.88 -9.00
CA GLU A 160 -24.69 -15.02 -9.86
C GLU A 160 -23.84 -16.23 -9.42
N PRO A 161 -24.45 -17.41 -9.18
CA PRO A 161 -23.71 -18.62 -8.88
C PRO A 161 -22.83 -19.03 -10.06
N SER A 162 -21.53 -19.21 -9.83
CA SER A 162 -20.56 -19.61 -10.85
C SER A 162 -19.62 -20.70 -10.32
N GLN A 163 -19.16 -21.59 -11.20
CA GLN A 163 -18.21 -22.67 -10.89
C GLN A 163 -17.15 -22.78 -12.00
N GLY A 164 -15.90 -23.10 -11.64
CA GLY A 164 -14.83 -23.34 -12.62
C GLY A 164 -14.57 -22.16 -13.57
N GLU A 165 -14.58 -22.42 -14.88
CA GLU A 165 -14.33 -21.39 -15.92
C GLU A 165 -15.35 -20.24 -15.90
N ASP A 166 -16.58 -20.51 -15.44
CA ASP A 166 -17.63 -19.48 -15.35
C ASP A 166 -17.23 -18.35 -14.40
N VAL A 167 -16.37 -18.62 -13.41
CA VAL A 167 -15.89 -17.61 -12.45
C VAL A 167 -14.93 -16.62 -13.13
N VAL A 168 -14.14 -17.08 -14.11
CA VAL A 168 -13.26 -16.19 -14.89
C VAL A 168 -14.11 -15.26 -15.74
N ASP A 169 -15.12 -15.77 -16.42
CA ASP A 169 -16.01 -14.97 -17.25
C ASP A 169 -16.83 -13.98 -16.40
N GLN A 170 -17.23 -14.37 -15.19
CA GLN A 170 -17.84 -13.46 -14.22
C GLN A 170 -16.87 -12.33 -13.82
N ALA A 171 -15.60 -12.64 -13.53
CA ALA A 171 -14.59 -11.63 -13.24
C ALA A 171 -14.37 -10.66 -14.43
N ILE A 172 -14.34 -11.18 -15.66
CA ILE A 172 -14.25 -10.37 -16.88
C ILE A 172 -15.46 -9.43 -16.99
N ARG A 173 -16.68 -9.95 -16.85
CA ARG A 173 -17.92 -9.15 -16.90
C ARG A 173 -17.91 -8.02 -15.89
N VAL A 174 -17.45 -8.28 -14.66
CA VAL A 174 -17.33 -7.26 -13.61
C VAL A 174 -16.38 -6.14 -14.04
N LEU A 175 -15.19 -6.46 -14.56
CA LEU A 175 -14.21 -5.47 -15.01
C LEU A 175 -14.69 -4.70 -16.25
N GLU A 176 -15.42 -5.35 -17.14
CA GLU A 176 -16.05 -4.71 -18.29
C GLU A 176 -17.14 -3.72 -17.88
N LEU A 177 -17.98 -4.04 -16.87
CA LEU A 177 -19.00 -3.12 -16.36
C LEU A 177 -18.37 -1.84 -15.78
N ILE A 178 -17.27 -1.98 -15.05
CA ILE A 178 -16.48 -0.84 -14.55
C ILE A 178 -15.97 -0.02 -15.74
N SER A 179 -15.39 -0.67 -16.76
CA SER A 179 -14.88 -0.01 -17.97
C SER A 179 -15.97 0.74 -18.75
N ARG A 180 -17.15 0.12 -18.91
CA ARG A 180 -18.30 0.72 -19.62
C ARG A 180 -18.86 1.95 -18.89
N SER A 181 -18.62 2.05 -17.58
CA SER A 181 -18.95 3.22 -16.77
C SER A 181 -17.95 4.37 -16.92
N GLY A 182 -16.99 4.27 -17.85
CA GLY A 182 -15.97 5.27 -18.11
C GLY A 182 -14.79 5.23 -17.14
N LEU A 183 -14.72 4.20 -16.28
CA LEU A 183 -13.65 4.03 -15.31
C LEU A 183 -12.52 3.14 -15.86
N ILE A 184 -11.32 3.26 -15.30
CA ILE A 184 -10.19 2.36 -15.57
C ILE A 184 -10.13 1.33 -14.43
N PRO A 185 -10.58 0.07 -14.64
CA PRO A 185 -10.43 -0.97 -13.64
C PRO A 185 -8.94 -1.24 -13.41
N THR A 186 -8.52 -1.16 -12.15
CA THR A 186 -7.12 -1.34 -11.75
C THR A 186 -7.04 -2.33 -10.60
N LEU A 187 -6.48 -3.52 -10.85
CA LEU A 187 -6.22 -4.52 -9.82
C LEU A 187 -4.98 -4.11 -9.03
N VAL A 188 -5.09 -4.02 -7.72
CA VAL A 188 -3.95 -3.75 -6.83
C VAL A 188 -3.70 -4.98 -5.98
N LEU A 189 -2.63 -5.71 -6.30
CA LEU A 189 -2.25 -6.96 -5.63
C LEU A 189 -1.26 -6.67 -4.50
N ASP A 190 -1.81 -6.28 -3.36
CA ASP A 190 -1.04 -5.94 -2.16
C ASP A 190 -0.58 -7.18 -1.40
N ASP A 191 0.56 -7.05 -0.72
CA ASP A 191 1.15 -8.09 0.13
C ASP A 191 1.42 -9.42 -0.60
N THR A 192 1.57 -9.38 -1.93
CA THR A 192 1.97 -10.54 -2.74
C THR A 192 3.31 -11.11 -2.25
N ASP A 193 4.25 -10.23 -1.85
CA ASP A 193 5.53 -10.64 -1.27
C ASP A 193 5.37 -11.32 0.09
N GLN A 194 4.47 -10.83 0.96
CA GLN A 194 4.19 -11.46 2.24
C GLN A 194 3.55 -12.85 2.08
N TRP A 195 2.65 -13.02 1.10
CA TRP A 195 2.04 -14.31 0.81
C TRP A 195 3.06 -15.32 0.27
N ILE A 196 3.86 -14.93 -0.72
CA ILE A 196 4.91 -15.78 -1.28
C ILE A 196 5.88 -16.22 -0.18
N ARG A 197 6.25 -15.30 0.72
CA ARG A 197 7.28 -15.51 1.76
C ARG A 197 6.74 -15.90 3.13
N ARG A 198 5.45 -16.25 3.27
CA ARG A 198 4.80 -16.48 4.57
C ARG A 198 5.58 -17.53 5.43
N PRO A 199 6.08 -17.17 6.63
CA PRO A 199 6.76 -18.11 7.53
C PRO A 199 5.79 -19.10 8.20
N GLY A 200 6.26 -20.30 8.57
CA GLY A 200 5.49 -21.30 9.32
C GLY A 200 5.02 -22.51 8.52
N ILE A 201 5.31 -22.53 7.21
CA ILE A 201 5.25 -23.72 6.37
C ILE A 201 6.67 -23.95 5.87
N GLY A 202 7.31 -25.05 6.27
CA GLY A 202 8.71 -25.38 5.96
C GLY A 202 8.98 -25.72 4.49
N VAL A 203 8.47 -24.93 3.56
CA VAL A 203 8.50 -25.21 2.12
C VAL A 203 9.11 -24.02 1.40
N ASP A 204 10.08 -24.34 0.54
CA ASP A 204 10.57 -23.53 -0.57
C ASP A 204 9.51 -22.53 -1.09
N PRO A 205 9.80 -21.22 -1.21
CA PRO A 205 8.86 -20.25 -1.79
C PRO A 205 8.57 -20.50 -3.28
N GLU A 206 9.37 -21.34 -3.95
CA GLU A 206 9.31 -21.55 -5.40
C GLU A 206 7.93 -21.98 -5.92
N PRO A 207 7.14 -22.89 -5.30
CA PRO A 207 5.82 -23.23 -5.81
C PRO A 207 4.85 -22.04 -5.86
N ARG A 208 4.94 -21.11 -4.89
CA ARG A 208 4.12 -19.89 -4.88
C ARG A 208 4.59 -18.89 -5.92
N ILE A 209 5.90 -18.76 -6.09
CA ILE A 209 6.51 -17.94 -7.16
C ILE A 209 6.07 -18.49 -8.53
N ALA A 210 6.20 -19.80 -8.74
CA ALA A 210 5.83 -20.50 -9.95
C ALA A 210 4.35 -20.34 -10.29
N MET A 211 3.46 -20.53 -9.30
CA MET A 211 2.04 -20.36 -9.51
C MET A 211 1.70 -18.90 -9.87
N PHE A 212 2.15 -17.95 -9.06
CA PHE A 212 1.74 -16.56 -9.21
C PHE A 212 2.31 -15.94 -10.49
N PHE A 213 3.62 -16.05 -10.72
CA PHE A 213 4.26 -15.49 -11.90
C PHE A 213 4.04 -16.35 -13.15
N GLY A 214 3.72 -17.63 -13.01
CA GLY A 214 3.35 -18.50 -14.12
C GLY A 214 1.88 -18.33 -14.52
N LEU A 215 0.98 -18.98 -13.81
CA LEU A 215 -0.42 -19.12 -14.23
C LEU A 215 -1.26 -17.87 -13.89
N THR A 216 -1.16 -17.35 -12.66
CA THR A 216 -2.01 -16.24 -12.21
C THR A 216 -1.73 -14.97 -13.01
N LEU A 217 -0.46 -14.55 -13.10
CA LEU A 217 -0.09 -13.33 -13.81
C LEU A 217 -0.38 -13.42 -15.31
N ARG A 218 -0.15 -14.59 -15.92
CA ARG A 218 -0.51 -14.82 -17.32
C ARG A 218 -2.02 -14.68 -17.54
N MET A 219 -2.86 -15.30 -16.72
CA MET A 219 -4.31 -15.16 -16.80
C MET A 219 -4.73 -13.69 -16.61
N ILE A 220 -4.16 -12.97 -15.64
CA ILE A 220 -4.42 -11.53 -15.49
C ILE A 220 -4.06 -10.77 -16.78
N ALA A 221 -2.92 -11.10 -17.38
CA ALA A 221 -2.42 -10.39 -18.56
C ALA A 221 -3.20 -10.71 -19.85
N GLU A 222 -3.62 -11.95 -20.03
CA GLU A 222 -4.26 -12.42 -21.26
C GLU A 222 -5.79 -12.32 -21.22
N ARG A 223 -6.41 -12.45 -20.04
CA ARG A 223 -7.88 -12.57 -19.93
C ARG A 223 -8.55 -11.38 -19.25
N LEU A 224 -7.91 -10.71 -18.28
CA LEU A 224 -8.59 -9.68 -17.49
C LEU A 224 -8.40 -8.29 -18.11
N PRO A 225 -9.48 -7.57 -18.47
CA PRO A 225 -9.41 -6.25 -19.10
C PRO A 225 -9.17 -5.14 -18.07
N ALA A 226 -8.05 -5.20 -17.35
CA ALA A 226 -7.70 -4.26 -16.28
C ALA A 226 -6.21 -3.90 -16.27
N ALA A 227 -5.92 -2.69 -15.79
CA ALA A 227 -4.57 -2.39 -15.30
C ALA A 227 -4.28 -3.29 -14.08
N CYS A 228 -3.02 -3.57 -13.81
CA CYS A 228 -2.63 -4.37 -12.64
C CYS A 228 -1.38 -3.81 -12.00
N VAL A 229 -1.35 -3.76 -10.67
CA VAL A 229 -0.20 -3.38 -9.87
C VAL A 229 0.19 -4.55 -8.99
N VAL A 230 1.45 -4.98 -9.12
CA VAL A 230 2.00 -6.12 -8.40
C VAL A 230 3.19 -5.69 -7.56
N ALA A 231 3.13 -5.98 -6.25
CA ALA A 231 4.28 -5.86 -5.36
C ALA A 231 5.27 -7.02 -5.58
N VAL A 232 6.53 -6.69 -5.89
CA VAL A 232 7.60 -7.66 -6.18
C VAL A 232 8.75 -7.45 -5.21
N HIS A 233 9.20 -8.52 -4.55
CA HIS A 233 10.38 -8.48 -3.68
C HIS A 233 11.66 -8.75 -4.46
N ASN A 234 12.77 -8.13 -4.03
CA ASN A 234 14.09 -8.29 -4.65
C ASN A 234 14.57 -9.76 -4.67
N ASP A 235 14.31 -10.51 -3.60
CA ASP A 235 14.83 -11.87 -3.41
C ASP A 235 14.42 -12.89 -4.49
N TYR A 236 13.34 -12.66 -5.25
CA TYR A 236 12.87 -13.60 -6.27
C TYR A 236 12.79 -13.00 -7.67
N ILE A 237 13.37 -11.82 -7.91
CA ILE A 237 13.46 -11.26 -9.28
C ILE A 237 14.36 -12.10 -10.20
N ASP A 238 15.24 -12.90 -9.59
CA ASP A 238 16.15 -13.78 -10.32
C ASP A 238 15.59 -15.18 -10.56
N SER A 239 14.42 -15.50 -10.01
CA SER A 239 13.78 -16.80 -10.24
C SER A 239 13.45 -16.99 -11.73
N PRO A 240 13.53 -18.22 -12.26
CA PRO A 240 13.16 -18.51 -13.64
C PRO A 240 11.72 -18.11 -13.95
N HIS A 241 10.79 -18.37 -13.02
CA HIS A 241 9.37 -18.05 -13.16
C HIS A 241 9.12 -16.55 -13.26
N TYR A 242 9.77 -15.73 -12.41
CA TYR A 242 9.66 -14.27 -12.54
C TYR A 242 10.24 -13.81 -13.87
N LYS A 243 11.43 -14.29 -14.24
CA LYS A 243 12.11 -13.90 -15.49
C LYS A 243 11.26 -14.16 -16.73
N GLN A 244 10.59 -15.30 -16.80
CA GLN A 244 9.63 -15.62 -17.88
C GLN A 244 8.44 -14.65 -17.84
N ALA A 245 7.86 -14.44 -16.66
CA ALA A 245 6.69 -13.60 -16.49
C ALA A 245 6.90 -12.09 -16.75
N ARG A 246 8.17 -11.64 -16.86
CA ARG A 246 8.50 -10.25 -17.17
C ARG A 246 7.89 -9.76 -18.48
N GLU A 247 7.59 -10.65 -19.41
CA GLU A 247 6.93 -10.31 -20.67
C GLU A 247 5.50 -9.76 -20.47
N TYR A 248 4.81 -10.22 -19.42
CA TYR A 248 3.47 -9.76 -19.07
C TYR A 248 3.48 -8.41 -18.32
N LEU A 249 4.64 -7.99 -17.80
CA LEU A 249 4.81 -6.77 -17.00
C LEU A 249 5.33 -5.62 -17.87
N ASN A 250 4.40 -4.82 -18.40
CA ASN A 250 4.68 -3.68 -19.28
C ASN A 250 5.62 -2.66 -18.62
N THR A 251 5.33 -2.30 -17.37
CA THR A 251 6.11 -1.30 -16.63
C THR A 251 6.68 -1.91 -15.37
N ARG A 252 7.98 -1.67 -15.14
CA ARG A 252 8.73 -2.16 -13.98
C ARG A 252 9.39 -0.98 -13.30
N ILE A 253 9.01 -0.70 -12.07
CA ILE A 253 9.49 0.43 -11.28
C ILE A 253 10.24 -0.14 -10.08
N THR A 254 11.56 -0.03 -10.10
CA THR A 254 12.39 -0.39 -8.96
C THR A 254 12.46 0.78 -8.01
N LEU A 255 11.91 0.60 -6.80
CA LEU A 255 11.89 1.64 -5.78
C LEU A 255 13.31 1.88 -5.27
N PRO A 256 13.73 3.15 -5.13
CA PRO A 256 15.07 3.48 -4.72
C PRO A 256 15.27 3.23 -3.22
N ALA A 257 16.53 3.05 -2.83
CA ALA A 257 16.92 3.20 -1.43
C ALA A 257 16.98 4.69 -1.06
N LEU A 258 16.84 4.99 0.23
CA LEU A 258 17.04 6.36 0.71
C LEU A 258 18.49 6.79 0.48
N ALA A 259 18.68 7.95 -0.14
CA ALA A 259 20.00 8.42 -0.54
C ALA A 259 20.86 8.91 0.63
N ASN A 260 20.23 9.46 1.68
CA ASN A 260 20.91 10.05 2.84
C ASN A 260 19.95 10.19 4.04
N SER A 261 20.49 10.61 5.18
CA SER A 261 19.74 10.85 6.42
C SER A 261 18.67 11.96 6.28
N ALA A 262 18.88 12.96 5.41
CA ALA A 262 17.87 13.99 5.14
C ALA A 262 16.63 13.44 4.43
N ALA A 263 16.77 12.41 3.58
CA ALA A 263 15.63 11.71 2.98
C ALA A 263 14.79 11.00 4.05
N LEU A 264 15.44 10.32 5.00
CA LEU A 264 14.75 9.73 6.17
C LEU A 264 14.09 10.82 7.03
N GLY A 265 14.78 11.93 7.26
CA GLY A 265 14.25 13.10 7.95
C GLY A 265 12.99 13.66 7.28
N SER A 266 12.92 13.65 5.95
CA SER A 266 11.74 14.10 5.21
C SER A 266 10.51 13.25 5.50
N ILE A 267 10.68 11.93 5.64
CA ILE A 267 9.62 10.99 6.03
C ILE A 267 9.16 11.25 7.46
N ILE A 268 10.11 11.42 8.39
CA ILE A 268 9.84 11.71 9.80
C ILE A 268 9.08 13.03 9.94
N GLY A 269 9.58 14.10 9.30
CA GLY A 269 8.96 15.40 9.30
C GLY A 269 7.55 15.39 8.70
N ARG A 270 7.33 14.66 7.59
CA ARG A 270 6.00 14.52 6.99
C ARG A 270 5.00 13.88 7.97
N ARG A 271 5.42 12.81 8.65
CA ARG A 271 4.60 12.12 9.65
C ARG A 271 4.33 12.99 10.87
N ALA A 272 5.33 13.71 11.37
CA ALA A 272 5.19 14.63 12.49
C ALA A 272 4.23 15.78 12.17
N ARG A 273 4.34 16.41 10.99
CA ARG A 273 3.41 17.45 10.53
C ARG A 273 1.97 16.95 10.52
N GLN A 274 1.75 15.75 9.97
CA GLN A 274 0.41 15.17 9.87
C GLN A 274 -0.17 14.84 11.25
N ALA A 275 0.64 14.26 12.13
CA ALA A 275 0.22 13.89 13.48
C ALA A 275 -0.06 15.12 14.37
N ALA A 276 0.76 16.15 14.27
CA ALA A 276 0.61 17.37 15.07
C ALA A 276 -0.38 18.38 14.48
N GLY A 277 -0.78 18.21 13.22
CA GLY A 277 -1.60 19.20 12.50
C GLY A 277 -0.90 20.54 12.25
N ASN A 278 0.45 20.56 12.32
CA ASN A 278 1.25 21.76 12.15
C ASN A 278 2.10 21.64 10.87
N PRO A 279 1.80 22.41 9.81
CA PRO A 279 2.51 22.32 8.53
C PRO A 279 3.95 22.84 8.58
N ASN A 280 4.33 23.60 9.62
CA ASN A 280 5.66 24.19 9.74
C ASN A 280 6.67 23.29 10.45
N LEU A 281 6.26 22.14 10.99
CA LEU A 281 7.19 21.22 11.65
C LEU A 281 8.15 20.59 10.64
N GLY A 282 9.44 20.67 10.95
CA GLY A 282 10.51 19.95 10.30
C GLY A 282 10.94 18.70 11.07
N ALA A 283 11.88 17.96 10.48
CA ALA A 283 12.51 16.83 11.16
C ALA A 283 13.32 17.30 12.39
N VAL A 284 13.98 18.46 12.25
CA VAL A 284 14.83 19.06 13.29
C VAL A 284 14.08 19.45 14.56
N ASP A 285 12.77 19.64 14.48
CA ASP A 285 11.92 19.92 15.65
C ASP A 285 11.60 18.64 16.47
N VAL A 286 11.95 17.46 15.94
CA VAL A 286 11.56 16.15 16.46
C VAL A 286 12.77 15.30 16.82
N ILE A 287 13.77 15.24 15.93
CA ILE A 287 14.94 14.37 16.02
C ILE A 287 16.20 15.18 15.74
N ASP A 288 17.20 15.01 16.59
CA ASP A 288 18.50 15.68 16.41
C ASP A 288 19.24 15.09 15.21
N ALA A 289 20.12 15.89 14.60
CA ALA A 289 20.88 15.48 13.42
C ALA A 289 21.70 14.19 13.65
N ASP A 290 22.36 14.06 14.79
CA ASP A 290 23.15 12.87 15.14
C ASP A 290 22.26 11.63 15.32
N ALA A 291 21.09 11.79 15.94
CA ALA A 291 20.13 10.72 16.11
C ALA A 291 19.56 10.24 14.76
N LEU A 292 19.27 11.19 13.87
CA LEU A 292 18.82 10.91 12.51
C LEU A 292 19.91 10.19 11.70
N GLN A 293 21.18 10.57 11.88
CA GLN A 293 22.30 9.88 11.24
C GLN A 293 22.44 8.44 11.75
N HIS A 294 22.38 8.21 13.05
CA HIS A 294 22.41 6.85 13.61
C HIS A 294 21.27 5.96 13.10
N LEU A 295 20.06 6.53 12.98
CA LEU A 295 18.92 5.80 12.41
C LEU A 295 19.14 5.48 10.92
N PHE A 296 19.73 6.41 10.16
CA PHE A 296 20.07 6.17 8.75
C PHE A 296 21.19 5.15 8.57
N ASP A 297 22.20 5.13 9.45
CA ASP A 297 23.25 4.12 9.40
C ASP A 297 22.69 2.72 9.67
N HIS A 298 21.74 2.60 10.61
CA HIS A 298 20.99 1.36 10.86
C HIS A 298 20.11 0.95 9.66
N TYR A 299 19.46 1.92 9.00
CA TYR A 299 18.77 1.69 7.72
C TYR A 299 19.68 1.05 6.67
N GLY A 300 20.94 1.47 6.56
CA GLY A 300 21.88 0.97 5.56
C GLY A 300 22.01 -0.56 5.54
N ALA A 301 21.93 -1.21 6.70
CA ALA A 301 22.06 -2.66 6.86
C ALA A 301 20.81 -3.45 6.40
N GLY A 302 19.61 -2.90 6.59
CA GLY A 302 18.33 -3.60 6.32
C GLY A 302 17.48 -3.03 5.19
N ARG A 303 17.75 -1.78 4.78
CA ARG A 303 17.05 -0.98 3.77
C ARG A 303 15.52 -0.97 3.91
N SER A 304 15.02 -1.01 5.14
CA SER A 304 13.60 -1.06 5.44
C SER A 304 13.16 0.17 6.24
N VAL A 305 12.42 1.07 5.59
CA VAL A 305 11.87 2.26 6.27
C VAL A 305 10.92 1.84 7.39
N ARG A 306 10.17 0.74 7.19
CA ARG A 306 9.29 0.18 8.21
C ARG A 306 10.04 -0.18 9.48
N ARG A 307 11.23 -0.80 9.36
CA ARG A 307 12.08 -1.14 10.51
C ARG A 307 12.54 0.12 11.24
N GLU A 308 12.97 1.14 10.52
CA GLU A 308 13.41 2.39 11.14
C GLU A 308 12.28 3.13 11.86
N LEU A 309 11.05 3.06 11.36
CA LEU A 309 9.90 3.62 12.05
C LEU A 309 9.59 2.90 13.38
N VAL A 310 9.82 1.58 13.44
CA VAL A 310 9.73 0.82 14.72
C VAL A 310 10.77 1.33 15.72
N VAL A 311 12.03 1.44 15.28
CA VAL A 311 13.13 1.94 16.13
C VAL A 311 12.85 3.37 16.58
N LEU A 312 12.39 4.23 15.67
CA LEU A 312 12.04 5.62 15.98
C LEU A 312 10.88 5.72 16.98
N GLN A 313 9.87 4.87 16.86
CA GLN A 313 8.75 4.83 17.79
C GLN A 313 9.21 4.42 19.20
N ASP A 314 10.12 3.46 19.34
CA ASP A 314 10.72 3.12 20.64
C ASP A 314 11.61 4.25 21.17
N ALA A 315 12.45 4.85 20.31
CA ALA A 315 13.26 6.01 20.67
C ALA A 315 12.41 7.20 21.16
N LEU A 316 11.24 7.44 20.54
CA LEU A 316 10.28 8.45 20.98
C LEU A 316 9.73 8.16 22.39
N VAL A 317 9.39 6.90 22.69
CA VAL A 317 8.93 6.49 24.03
C VAL A 317 10.02 6.73 25.07
N ARG A 318 11.28 6.43 24.74
CA ARG A 318 12.43 6.68 25.61
C ARG A 318 12.66 8.17 25.84
N ALA A 319 12.60 8.98 24.78
CA ALA A 319 12.75 10.43 24.87
C ALA A 319 11.66 11.06 25.75
N CYS A 320 10.39 10.63 25.61
CA CYS A 320 9.29 11.08 26.48
C CYS A 320 9.51 10.69 27.95
N SER A 321 10.13 9.53 28.21
CA SER A 321 10.42 9.06 29.57
C SER A 321 11.56 9.84 30.22
N ALA A 322 12.53 10.30 29.41
CA ALA A 322 13.63 11.15 29.85
C ALA A 322 13.26 12.65 29.94
N VAL A 323 12.04 13.03 29.56
CA VAL A 323 11.57 14.43 29.48
C VAL A 323 12.47 15.26 28.54
N SER A 324 12.91 14.63 27.45
CA SER A 324 13.77 15.26 26.45
C SER A 324 12.96 16.18 25.54
N GLU A 325 13.63 17.21 25.01
CA GLU A 325 13.04 18.13 24.05
C GLU A 325 12.94 17.50 22.64
N THR A 326 13.94 16.70 22.27
CA THR A 326 14.03 16.02 20.98
C THR A 326 14.44 14.56 21.17
N ILE A 327 14.27 13.75 20.12
CA ILE A 327 14.84 12.42 20.07
C ILE A 327 16.34 12.54 19.81
N ALA A 328 17.12 12.56 20.89
CA ALA A 328 18.59 12.55 20.85
C ALA A 328 19.18 11.17 20.51
N ALA A 329 20.48 11.15 20.14
CA ALA A 329 21.19 9.96 19.68
C ALA A 329 21.16 8.79 20.67
N ALA A 330 21.27 9.08 21.97
CA ALA A 330 21.22 8.07 23.02
C ALA A 330 19.92 7.27 23.02
N HIS A 331 18.78 7.89 22.67
CA HIS A 331 17.49 7.20 22.60
C HIS A 331 17.43 6.23 21.40
N VAL A 332 17.95 6.66 20.25
CA VAL A 332 18.01 5.84 19.03
C VAL A 332 18.95 4.66 19.22
N VAL A 333 20.15 4.89 19.75
CA VAL A 333 21.12 3.81 20.04
C VAL A 333 20.53 2.79 21.02
N ALA A 334 19.86 3.25 22.08
CA ALA A 334 19.20 2.37 23.04
C ALA A 334 18.04 1.58 22.41
N ALA A 335 17.27 2.18 21.49
CA ALA A 335 16.20 1.52 20.78
C ALA A 335 16.72 0.45 19.80
N ILE A 336 17.80 0.75 19.06
CA ILE A 336 18.48 -0.21 18.17
C ILE A 336 18.99 -1.41 18.98
N ALA A 337 19.61 -1.17 20.14
CA ALA A 337 20.18 -2.25 20.96
C ALA A 337 19.12 -3.17 21.59
N ALA A 338 17.85 -2.73 21.66
CA ALA A 338 16.77 -3.48 22.28
C ALA A 338 16.00 -4.40 21.31
N GLY A 339 16.20 -4.26 20.00
CA GLY A 339 15.51 -5.02 18.95
C GLY A 339 16.45 -5.88 18.11
#